data_AF-A0A7S3LZ64-F1
#
_entry.id   AF-A0A7S3LZ64-F1
#
_cell.length_a   1.000
_cell.length_b   1.000
_cell.length_c   1.000
_cell.angle_alpha   90.00
_cell.angle_beta   90.00
_cell.angle_gamma   90.00
#
_symmetry.space_group_name_H-M   'P 1'
#
loop_
_entity.id
_entity.type
_entity.pdbx_description
1 polymer ?
#
loop_
_entity_poly.entity_id
_entity_poly.type
_entity_poly.pdbx_seq_one_letter_code
_entity_poly.pdbx_strand_id
1 'polypeptide(L)'
;GTVSATRKCIPGYYCPAGTANPSNHTNLFCPNATMCPLGSAEPTICPGGYYQNEIGRATCKLCPAGFTCAVGTTVPSVLCPLGEFCVAGSYRGAYCNNGTYGLSPGLISQAECTPCPGGKFCTHGVISGDCSAGYFCKTGQLTPSPAFATTLYPDTEDLLAVLQALNGGPCFPGGYCPPGSAYPVPCPNATVRALPYGATPNDCGPCPAGYTCAPGNPVPATCNAGKYCPEGQPAIDCPRGTYQPAIIKSIPEDCLNCPPGYFCNSTAIISFTHWPCPTGQFCLNGTTDPIPCPGGTFRNKLGAASQGDCYTCPPGRYCP
;
A
#
# COMPACT_ATOMS: atom_id res chain seq x y z
N GLY A 1 -52.74 -9.81 -70.85
CA GLY A 1 -52.93 -10.35 -69.49
C GLY A 1 -52.01 -9.63 -68.55
N THR A 2 -52.54 -8.84 -67.62
CA THR A 2 -51.74 -8.17 -66.59
C THR A 2 -51.54 -9.15 -65.44
N VAL A 3 -50.34 -9.72 -65.35
CA VAL A 3 -49.94 -10.49 -64.17
C VAL A 3 -49.87 -9.55 -62.97
N SER A 4 -50.71 -9.78 -61.98
CA SER A 4 -50.68 -9.07 -60.71
C SER A 4 -49.33 -9.30 -60.04
N ALA A 5 -48.65 -8.22 -59.61
CA ALA A 5 -47.41 -8.27 -58.84
C ALA A 5 -47.66 -8.89 -57.46
N THR A 6 -47.80 -10.21 -57.41
CA THR A 6 -48.28 -10.95 -56.23
C THR A 6 -47.17 -11.59 -55.41
N ARG A 7 -45.93 -11.65 -55.92
CA ARG A 7 -44.81 -12.32 -55.24
C ARG A 7 -43.82 -11.30 -54.70
N LYS A 8 -43.57 -11.37 -53.39
CA LYS A 8 -42.49 -10.62 -52.72
C LYS A 8 -41.13 -11.13 -53.22
N CYS A 9 -40.14 -10.24 -53.30
CA CYS A 9 -38.76 -10.63 -53.59
C CYS A 9 -38.29 -11.69 -52.60
N ILE A 10 -37.64 -12.75 -53.08
CA ILE A 10 -37.21 -13.87 -52.24
C ILE A 10 -36.04 -13.47 -51.32
N PRO A 11 -35.96 -14.02 -50.10
CA PRO A 11 -34.89 -13.67 -49.17
C PRO A 11 -33.50 -13.92 -49.75
N GLY A 12 -32.56 -13.00 -49.52
CA GLY A 12 -31.20 -13.05 -50.09
C GLY A 12 -31.06 -12.39 -51.46
N TYR A 13 -32.13 -11.84 -52.02
CA TYR A 13 -32.13 -11.09 -53.28
C TYR A 13 -32.79 -9.73 -53.09
N TYR A 14 -32.43 -8.76 -53.93
CA TYR A 14 -33.13 -7.48 -54.04
C TYR A 14 -33.77 -7.34 -55.42
N CYS A 15 -34.98 -6.78 -55.47
CA CYS A 15 -35.78 -6.69 -56.69
C CYS A 15 -36.14 -5.23 -57.00
N PRO A 16 -35.30 -4.49 -57.75
CA PRO A 16 -35.66 -3.16 -58.21
C PRO A 16 -36.85 -3.20 -59.19
N ALA A 17 -37.45 -2.04 -59.48
CA ALA A 17 -38.60 -1.94 -60.37
C ALA A 17 -38.32 -2.59 -61.74
N GLY A 18 -39.25 -3.43 -62.21
CA GLY A 18 -39.12 -4.17 -63.48
C GLY A 18 -38.45 -5.54 -63.38
N THR A 19 -38.07 -6.01 -62.18
CA THR A 19 -37.49 -7.35 -61.98
C THR A 19 -38.54 -8.46 -62.18
N ALA A 20 -38.27 -9.41 -63.10
CA ALA A 20 -39.18 -10.52 -63.38
C ALA A 20 -38.89 -11.78 -62.53
N ASN A 21 -37.64 -12.27 -62.50
CA ASN A 21 -37.25 -13.43 -61.68
C ASN A 21 -35.84 -13.23 -61.08
N PRO A 22 -35.72 -12.86 -59.78
CA PRO A 22 -34.43 -12.55 -59.16
C PRO A 22 -33.44 -13.73 -59.15
N SER A 23 -33.93 -14.97 -59.12
CA SER A 23 -33.11 -16.19 -59.04
C SER A 23 -32.25 -16.44 -60.28
N ASN A 24 -32.60 -15.86 -61.42
CA ASN A 24 -31.89 -16.04 -62.69
C ASN A 24 -30.81 -14.97 -62.93
N HIS A 25 -30.70 -13.99 -62.02
CA HIS A 25 -29.76 -12.89 -62.16
C HIS A 25 -28.75 -12.91 -61.01
N THR A 26 -27.52 -13.33 -61.31
CA THR A 26 -26.39 -13.30 -60.35
C THR A 26 -26.09 -11.89 -59.85
N ASN A 27 -26.54 -10.85 -60.54
CA ASN A 27 -26.34 -9.46 -60.14
C ASN A 27 -27.40 -8.95 -59.14
N LEU A 28 -28.42 -9.76 -58.83
CA LEU A 28 -29.49 -9.43 -57.86
C LEU A 28 -29.29 -10.11 -56.51
N PHE A 29 -28.16 -10.82 -56.31
CA PHE A 29 -27.77 -11.28 -54.99
C PHE A 29 -27.60 -10.10 -54.05
N CYS A 30 -28.07 -10.26 -52.81
CA CYS A 30 -27.78 -9.30 -51.77
C CYS A 30 -26.25 -9.17 -51.60
N PRO A 31 -25.66 -7.98 -51.79
CA PRO A 31 -24.22 -7.81 -51.64
C PRO A 31 -23.77 -8.05 -50.19
N ASN A 32 -22.47 -8.30 -49.99
CA ASN A 32 -21.91 -8.36 -48.64
C ASN A 32 -22.07 -7.01 -47.92
N ALA A 33 -21.94 -7.00 -46.59
CA ALA A 33 -22.31 -5.90 -45.69
C ALA A 33 -23.79 -5.49 -45.70
N THR A 34 -24.66 -6.18 -46.43
CA THR A 34 -26.10 -5.89 -46.49
C THR A 34 -26.96 -7.12 -46.19
N MET A 35 -28.25 -6.90 -45.90
CA MET A 35 -29.28 -7.92 -45.76
C MET A 35 -30.47 -7.63 -46.65
N CYS A 36 -31.08 -8.70 -47.18
CA CYS A 36 -32.25 -8.62 -48.04
C CYS A 36 -33.35 -9.57 -47.53
N PRO A 37 -34.15 -9.15 -46.52
CA PRO A 37 -35.31 -9.92 -46.06
C PRO A 37 -36.39 -10.06 -47.15
N LEU A 38 -37.44 -10.81 -46.85
CA LEU A 38 -38.55 -11.05 -47.79
C LEU A 38 -39.17 -9.72 -48.25
N GLY A 39 -39.17 -9.47 -49.56
CA GLY A 39 -39.74 -8.27 -50.17
C GLY A 39 -38.79 -7.08 -50.32
N SER A 40 -37.48 -7.26 -50.14
CA SER A 40 -36.49 -6.20 -50.36
C SER A 40 -36.50 -5.69 -51.82
N ALA A 41 -36.78 -4.40 -51.98
CA ALA A 41 -36.62 -3.70 -53.25
C ALA A 41 -35.15 -3.28 -53.49
N GLU A 42 -34.43 -3.02 -52.40
CA GLU A 42 -33.02 -2.62 -52.38
C GLU A 42 -32.27 -3.31 -51.22
N PRO A 43 -30.94 -3.47 -51.30
CA PRO A 43 -30.15 -3.99 -50.19
C PRO A 43 -30.14 -3.05 -48.99
N THR A 44 -30.35 -3.58 -47.78
CA THR A 44 -30.28 -2.79 -46.54
C THR A 44 -28.93 -3.03 -45.86
N ILE A 45 -28.16 -1.98 -45.56
CA ILE A 45 -26.87 -2.10 -44.89
C ILE A 45 -27.04 -2.73 -43.51
N CYS A 46 -26.15 -3.66 -43.13
CA CYS A 46 -26.15 -4.24 -41.79
C CYS A 46 -26.03 -3.14 -40.73
N PRO A 47 -26.92 -3.10 -39.72
CA PRO A 47 -26.81 -2.15 -38.62
C PRO A 47 -25.57 -2.46 -37.78
N GLY A 48 -25.13 -1.48 -36.99
CA GLY A 48 -24.05 -1.68 -36.03
C GLY A 48 -24.32 -2.88 -35.12
N GLY A 49 -23.29 -3.67 -34.82
CA GLY A 49 -23.39 -4.89 -34.04
C GLY A 49 -23.67 -6.12 -34.89
N TYR A 50 -23.82 -5.96 -36.21
CA TYR A 50 -23.99 -7.04 -37.16
C TYR A 50 -23.03 -6.87 -38.35
N TYR A 51 -22.69 -7.97 -39.00
CA TYR A 51 -21.83 -8.00 -40.18
C TYR A 51 -22.35 -8.99 -41.22
N GLN A 52 -21.86 -8.88 -42.45
CA GLN A 52 -22.13 -9.89 -43.48
C GLN A 52 -20.96 -10.00 -44.44
N ASN A 53 -20.29 -11.16 -44.45
CA ASN A 53 -19.17 -11.42 -45.35
C ASN A 53 -19.58 -12.17 -46.63
N GLU A 54 -20.79 -12.77 -46.64
CA GLU A 54 -21.29 -13.57 -47.75
C GLU A 54 -22.34 -12.80 -48.55
N ILE A 55 -22.40 -13.07 -49.85
CA ILE A 55 -23.47 -12.58 -50.72
C ILE A 55 -24.71 -13.46 -50.62
N GLY A 56 -25.87 -12.94 -51.01
CA GLY A 56 -27.11 -13.72 -51.11
C GLY A 56 -27.78 -14.01 -49.76
N ARG A 57 -27.50 -13.21 -48.72
CA ARG A 57 -28.03 -13.46 -47.37
C ARG A 57 -29.22 -12.57 -47.02
N ALA A 58 -30.21 -13.18 -46.36
CA ALA A 58 -31.45 -12.53 -45.94
C ALA A 58 -31.32 -11.76 -44.62
N THR A 59 -30.31 -12.09 -43.81
CA THR A 59 -30.05 -11.52 -42.49
C THR A 59 -28.55 -11.27 -42.32
N CYS A 60 -28.18 -10.35 -41.43
CA CYS A 60 -26.78 -10.14 -41.03
C CYS A 60 -26.42 -11.07 -39.88
N LYS A 61 -25.14 -11.45 -39.80
CA LYS A 61 -24.55 -12.24 -38.72
C LYS A 61 -24.30 -11.34 -37.51
N LEU A 62 -24.52 -11.84 -36.30
CA LEU A 62 -24.23 -11.11 -35.07
C LEU A 62 -22.71 -10.91 -34.92
N CYS A 63 -22.27 -9.72 -34.55
CA CYS A 63 -20.85 -9.46 -34.31
C CYS A 63 -20.31 -10.41 -33.23
N PRO A 64 -19.20 -11.13 -33.45
CA PRO A 64 -18.62 -11.98 -32.43
C PRO A 64 -18.14 -11.16 -31.23
N ALA A 65 -18.17 -11.76 -30.05
CA ALA A 65 -17.60 -11.13 -28.85
C ALA A 65 -16.10 -10.83 -29.05
N GLY A 66 -15.63 -9.75 -28.46
CA GLY A 66 -14.23 -9.30 -28.59
C GLY A 66 -13.96 -8.46 -29.84
N PHE A 67 -15.00 -8.20 -30.64
CA PHE A 67 -14.93 -7.33 -31.82
C PHE A 67 -16.02 -6.25 -31.76
N THR A 68 -15.79 -5.17 -32.52
CA THR A 68 -16.81 -4.17 -32.81
C THR A 68 -17.16 -4.21 -34.29
N CYS A 69 -18.46 -4.16 -34.59
CA CYS A 69 -18.96 -4.10 -35.96
C CYS A 69 -19.70 -2.77 -36.16
N ALA A 70 -19.08 -1.85 -36.90
CA ALA A 70 -19.75 -0.62 -37.34
C ALA A 70 -20.82 -0.93 -38.41
N VAL A 71 -21.65 0.06 -38.75
CA VAL A 71 -22.64 -0.05 -39.83
C VAL A 71 -21.93 -0.46 -41.12
N GLY A 72 -22.44 -1.50 -41.79
CA GLY A 72 -21.87 -1.98 -43.06
C GLY A 72 -20.57 -2.78 -42.93
N THR A 73 -20.32 -3.40 -41.78
CA THR A 73 -19.14 -4.27 -41.60
C THR A 73 -19.25 -5.53 -42.49
N THR A 74 -18.23 -5.78 -43.31
CA THR A 74 -18.12 -7.02 -44.10
C THR A 74 -17.49 -8.14 -43.27
N VAL A 75 -16.38 -7.87 -42.59
CA VAL A 75 -15.66 -8.82 -41.73
C VAL A 75 -15.30 -8.14 -40.41
N PRO A 76 -15.62 -8.74 -39.25
CA PRO A 76 -15.19 -8.22 -37.94
C PRO A 76 -13.67 -8.30 -37.83
N SER A 77 -12.99 -7.17 -38.03
CA SER A 77 -11.53 -7.06 -37.97
C SER A 77 -11.06 -6.07 -36.90
N VAL A 78 -11.97 -5.26 -36.37
CA VAL A 78 -11.70 -4.31 -35.31
C VAL A 78 -11.92 -5.00 -33.97
N LEU A 79 -10.81 -5.35 -33.30
CA LEU A 79 -10.84 -5.85 -31.94
C LEU A 79 -11.49 -4.84 -31.00
N CYS A 80 -12.05 -5.34 -29.90
CA CYS A 80 -12.52 -4.48 -28.83
C CYS A 80 -11.36 -3.58 -28.35
N PRO A 81 -11.56 -2.26 -28.27
CA PRO A 81 -10.49 -1.34 -27.87
C PRO A 81 -9.88 -1.71 -26.51
N LEU A 82 -8.61 -1.34 -26.31
CA LEU A 82 -7.94 -1.52 -25.02
C LEU A 82 -8.70 -0.75 -23.92
N GLY A 83 -8.92 -1.40 -22.78
CA GLY A 83 -9.70 -0.83 -21.67
C GLY A 83 -11.22 -0.96 -21.84
N GLU A 84 -11.69 -1.55 -22.94
CA GLU A 84 -13.09 -1.84 -23.19
C GLU A 84 -13.32 -3.35 -23.32
N PHE A 85 -14.55 -3.79 -23.05
CA PHE A 85 -15.03 -5.13 -23.35
C PHE A 85 -16.25 -5.10 -24.29
N CYS A 86 -16.33 -6.10 -25.16
CA CYS A 86 -17.30 -6.18 -26.24
C CYS A 86 -17.97 -7.55 -26.19
N VAL A 87 -19.23 -7.58 -25.76
CA VAL A 87 -20.06 -8.78 -25.83
C VAL A 87 -20.51 -9.03 -27.28
N ALA A 88 -21.08 -10.21 -27.56
CA ALA A 88 -21.61 -10.49 -28.89
C ALA A 88 -22.67 -9.44 -29.28
N GLY A 89 -22.57 -8.89 -30.49
CA GLY A 89 -23.43 -7.81 -30.98
C GLY A 89 -22.96 -6.40 -30.66
N SER A 90 -21.77 -6.21 -30.10
CA SER A 90 -21.22 -4.86 -29.84
C SER A 90 -20.91 -4.10 -31.14
N TYR A 91 -21.47 -2.90 -31.27
CA TYR A 91 -21.06 -1.91 -32.27
C TYR A 91 -20.02 -0.92 -31.74
N ARG A 92 -19.90 -0.83 -30.41
CA ARG A 92 -18.91 -0.07 -29.64
C ARG A 92 -18.60 -0.87 -28.36
N GLY A 93 -17.40 -0.74 -27.81
CA GLY A 93 -17.05 -1.36 -26.54
C GLY A 93 -17.61 -0.60 -25.34
N ALA A 94 -17.77 -1.34 -24.24
CA ALA A 94 -18.09 -0.78 -22.93
C ALA A 94 -16.80 -0.68 -22.12
N TYR A 95 -16.56 0.44 -21.46
CA TYR A 95 -15.38 0.57 -20.60
C TYR A 95 -15.41 -0.46 -19.48
N CYS A 96 -14.24 -1.00 -19.15
CA CYS A 96 -14.04 -1.64 -17.86
C CYS A 96 -14.46 -0.69 -16.73
N ASN A 97 -15.22 -1.20 -15.77
CA ASN A 97 -15.68 -0.43 -14.61
C ASN A 97 -14.52 0.31 -13.91
N ASN A 98 -14.79 1.48 -13.36
CA ASN A 98 -13.79 2.22 -12.59
C ASN A 98 -13.22 1.36 -11.45
N GLY A 99 -11.92 1.48 -11.21
CA GLY A 99 -11.17 0.54 -10.37
C GLY A 99 -10.64 -0.68 -11.11
N THR A 100 -10.96 -0.85 -12.40
CA THR A 100 -10.37 -1.89 -13.25
C THR A 100 -9.82 -1.30 -14.54
N TYR A 101 -8.92 -2.03 -15.19
CA TYR A 101 -8.34 -1.66 -16.47
C TYR A 101 -8.19 -2.87 -17.39
N GLY A 102 -8.19 -2.64 -18.70
CA GLY A 102 -7.99 -3.68 -19.70
C GLY A 102 -6.50 -3.88 -19.99
N LEU A 103 -5.98 -5.10 -19.78
CA LEU A 103 -4.59 -5.45 -20.08
C LEU A 103 -4.30 -5.63 -21.57
N SER A 104 -5.33 -5.99 -22.34
CA SER A 104 -5.25 -6.33 -23.76
C SER A 104 -6.53 -5.93 -24.49
N PRO A 105 -6.47 -5.64 -25.80
CA PRO A 105 -7.67 -5.48 -26.61
C PRO A 105 -8.42 -6.81 -26.76
N GLY A 106 -9.66 -6.74 -27.21
CA GLY A 106 -10.49 -7.93 -27.51
C GLY A 106 -11.16 -8.56 -26.29
N LEU A 107 -11.26 -7.85 -25.16
CA LEU A 107 -11.97 -8.36 -23.98
C LEU A 107 -13.43 -8.62 -24.33
N ILE A 108 -13.99 -9.71 -23.80
CA ILE A 108 -15.37 -10.12 -24.09
C ILE A 108 -16.34 -9.84 -22.94
N SER A 109 -15.83 -9.56 -21.74
CA SER A 109 -16.66 -9.26 -20.57
C SER A 109 -15.93 -8.45 -19.50
N GLN A 110 -16.70 -7.85 -18.58
CA GLN A 110 -16.17 -7.16 -17.39
C GLN A 110 -15.30 -8.06 -16.49
N ALA A 111 -15.50 -9.38 -16.53
CA ALA A 111 -14.72 -10.33 -15.72
C ALA A 111 -13.27 -10.46 -16.19
N GLU A 112 -12.97 -10.04 -17.41
CA GLU A 112 -11.60 -10.04 -17.97
C GLU A 112 -10.86 -8.71 -17.70
N CYS A 113 -11.56 -7.73 -17.13
CA CYS A 113 -10.94 -6.50 -16.66
C CYS A 113 -10.12 -6.78 -15.40
N THR A 114 -8.92 -6.22 -15.36
CA THR A 114 -7.96 -6.43 -14.26
C THR A 114 -8.14 -5.37 -13.17
N PRO A 115 -8.13 -5.72 -11.88
CA PRO A 115 -8.13 -4.72 -10.80
C PRO A 115 -6.98 -3.74 -10.92
N CYS A 116 -7.25 -2.45 -10.68
CA CYS A 116 -6.22 -1.41 -10.73
C CYS A 116 -5.04 -1.76 -9.80
N PRO A 117 -3.78 -1.63 -10.26
CA PRO A 117 -2.63 -1.97 -9.43
C PRO A 117 -2.47 -1.01 -8.25
N GLY A 118 -1.73 -1.46 -7.24
CA GLY A 118 -1.40 -0.62 -6.09
C GLY A 118 -0.64 0.64 -6.47
N GLY A 119 -0.89 1.69 -5.71
CA GLY A 119 -0.37 3.03 -5.97
C GLY A 119 -1.10 3.78 -7.06
N LYS A 120 -2.06 3.18 -7.77
CA LYS A 120 -2.72 3.80 -8.92
C LYS A 120 -4.23 3.79 -8.80
N PHE A 121 -4.87 4.66 -9.57
CA PHE A 121 -6.31 4.65 -9.77
C PHE A 121 -6.65 4.54 -11.25
N CYS A 122 -7.76 3.87 -11.54
CA CYS A 122 -8.17 3.53 -12.89
C CYS A 122 -9.59 4.03 -13.16
N THR A 123 -9.75 4.78 -14.24
CA THR A 123 -11.05 5.25 -14.73
C THR A 123 -11.17 4.94 -16.22
N HIS A 124 -12.39 4.60 -16.65
CA HIS A 124 -12.67 4.23 -18.06
C HIS A 124 -11.76 3.13 -18.60
N GLY A 125 -11.45 2.13 -17.77
CA GLY A 125 -10.68 0.96 -18.17
C GLY A 125 -9.20 1.17 -18.45
N VAL A 126 -8.63 2.31 -18.04
CA VAL A 126 -7.19 2.59 -18.15
C VAL A 126 -6.64 3.04 -16.80
N ILE A 127 -5.32 2.98 -16.66
CA ILE A 127 -4.60 3.57 -15.52
C ILE A 127 -4.61 5.09 -15.72
N SER A 128 -5.29 5.80 -14.84
CA SER A 128 -5.55 7.24 -14.97
C SER A 128 -4.50 8.09 -14.26
N GLY A 129 -3.82 7.54 -13.27
CA GLY A 129 -2.73 8.22 -12.57
C GLY A 129 -2.36 7.54 -11.26
N ASP A 130 -1.48 8.21 -10.52
CA ASP A 130 -1.01 7.77 -9.22
C ASP A 130 -1.98 8.20 -8.10
N CYS A 131 -1.93 7.47 -6.99
CA CYS A 131 -2.56 7.84 -5.74
C CYS A 131 -2.00 9.20 -5.27
N SER A 132 -2.87 10.07 -4.75
CA SER A 132 -2.49 11.38 -4.23
C SER A 132 -1.58 11.24 -3.00
N ALA A 133 -0.65 12.17 -2.84
CA ALA A 133 0.14 12.25 -1.61
C ALA A 133 -0.77 12.39 -0.39
N GLY A 134 -0.40 11.76 0.73
CA GLY A 134 -1.24 11.67 1.92
C GLY A 134 -2.26 10.52 1.88
N TYR A 135 -2.32 9.74 0.79
CA TYR A 135 -3.19 8.59 0.60
C TYR A 135 -2.40 7.39 0.10
N PHE A 136 -2.92 6.18 0.36
CA PHE A 136 -2.41 4.95 -0.23
C PHE A 136 -3.53 4.19 -0.94
N CYS A 137 -3.18 3.53 -2.04
CA CYS A 137 -4.10 2.80 -2.90
C CYS A 137 -3.60 1.35 -3.03
N LYS A 138 -4.28 0.36 -2.43
CA LYS A 138 -3.79 -1.03 -2.44
C LYS A 138 -4.09 -1.75 -3.75
N THR A 139 -5.36 -1.88 -4.13
CA THR A 139 -5.80 -2.45 -5.42
C THR A 139 -7.19 -1.95 -5.77
N GLY A 140 -7.56 -1.90 -7.05
CA GLY A 140 -8.94 -1.68 -7.45
C GLY A 140 -9.46 -0.26 -7.25
N GLN A 141 -8.56 0.73 -7.14
CA GLN A 141 -8.95 2.10 -6.81
C GLN A 141 -9.47 2.87 -8.01
N LEU A 142 -10.57 3.60 -7.78
CA LEU A 142 -11.22 4.45 -8.78
C LEU A 142 -10.90 5.94 -8.64
N THR A 143 -10.35 6.36 -7.50
CA THR A 143 -9.95 7.74 -7.24
C THR A 143 -8.53 7.79 -6.68
N PRO A 144 -7.79 8.90 -6.90
CA PRO A 144 -6.45 9.06 -6.35
C PRO A 144 -6.44 9.30 -4.84
N SER A 145 -7.55 9.76 -4.28
CA SER A 145 -7.73 10.02 -2.85
C SER A 145 -8.96 9.23 -2.36
N PRO A 146 -8.83 7.90 -2.18
CA PRO A 146 -9.92 7.08 -1.68
C PRO A 146 -10.43 7.65 -0.36
N ALA A 147 -11.70 8.02 -0.35
CA ALA A 147 -12.36 8.46 0.87
C ALA A 147 -12.46 7.27 1.83
N PHE A 148 -12.33 7.56 3.12
CA PHE A 148 -12.70 6.61 4.15
C PHE A 148 -14.18 6.27 3.97
N ALA A 149 -14.50 5.03 3.60
CA ALA A 149 -15.89 4.59 3.49
C ALA A 149 -16.47 4.42 4.91
N THR A 150 -16.87 5.52 5.53
CA THR A 150 -17.60 5.50 6.82
C THR A 150 -18.96 4.80 6.71
N THR A 151 -19.42 4.49 5.48
CA THR A 151 -20.76 3.93 5.20
C THR A 151 -20.77 2.42 5.00
N LEU A 152 -19.63 1.74 5.07
CA LEU A 152 -19.53 0.29 5.06
C LEU A 152 -19.08 -0.16 6.44
N TYR A 153 -19.90 -0.07 7.49
CA TYR A 153 -19.67 -0.93 8.65
C TYR A 153 -20.95 -1.20 9.45
N PRO A 154 -21.32 -2.48 9.66
CA PRO A 154 -22.06 -2.90 10.83
C PRO A 154 -21.11 -2.94 12.03
N ASP A 155 -21.40 -2.14 13.05
CA ASP A 155 -21.28 -2.41 14.49
C ASP A 155 -20.11 -3.28 15.04
N THR A 156 -18.90 -3.27 14.45
CA THR A 156 -17.75 -3.97 15.07
C THR A 156 -16.65 -2.99 15.48
N GLU A 157 -16.19 -3.12 16.73
CA GLU A 157 -15.20 -2.22 17.36
C GLU A 157 -13.77 -2.36 16.81
N ASP A 158 -13.58 -3.10 15.71
CA ASP A 158 -12.26 -3.40 15.17
C ASP A 158 -11.93 -2.51 13.96
N LEU A 159 -11.53 -1.27 14.26
CA LEU A 159 -11.02 -0.32 13.28
C LEU A 159 -9.88 -0.92 12.43
N LEU A 160 -9.07 -1.83 12.98
CA LEU A 160 -7.96 -2.45 12.26
C LEU A 160 -8.47 -3.44 11.19
N ALA A 161 -9.52 -4.20 11.48
CA ALA A 161 -10.18 -5.06 10.50
C ALA A 161 -10.84 -4.27 9.36
N VAL A 162 -11.47 -3.12 9.67
CA VAL A 162 -12.02 -2.18 8.66
C VAL A 162 -10.89 -1.69 7.74
N LEU A 163 -9.79 -1.21 8.32
CA LEU A 163 -8.67 -0.63 7.60
C LEU A 163 -7.93 -1.66 6.73
N GLN A 164 -7.89 -2.93 7.15
CA GLN A 164 -7.33 -4.03 6.37
C GLN A 164 -8.25 -4.51 5.24
N ALA A 165 -9.57 -4.37 5.41
CA ALA A 165 -10.57 -4.66 4.39
C ALA A 165 -10.69 -3.55 3.33
N LEU A 166 -10.28 -2.32 3.66
CA LEU A 166 -10.25 -1.22 2.70
C LEU A 166 -9.11 -1.40 1.69
N ASN A 167 -9.45 -1.24 0.42
CA ASN A 167 -8.53 -1.31 -0.70
C ASN A 167 -7.64 -0.05 -0.84
N GLY A 168 -7.66 0.87 0.13
CA GLY A 168 -6.96 2.16 0.11
C GLY A 168 -7.60 3.16 1.07
N GLY A 169 -6.90 4.25 1.39
CA GLY A 169 -7.40 5.27 2.30
C GLY A 169 -6.36 6.36 2.61
N PRO A 170 -6.65 7.23 3.59
CA PRO A 170 -5.68 8.23 4.07
C PRO A 170 -4.49 7.54 4.74
N CYS A 171 -3.32 8.17 4.66
CA CYS A 171 -2.13 7.66 5.33
C CYS A 171 -2.34 7.65 6.85
N PHE A 172 -2.12 6.50 7.50
CA PHE A 172 -2.35 6.37 8.93
C PHE A 172 -1.26 7.05 9.77
N PRO A 173 -1.58 7.40 11.04
CA PRO A 173 -0.56 7.78 12.01
C PRO A 173 0.59 6.77 12.05
N GLY A 174 1.80 7.28 12.26
CA GLY A 174 3.03 6.49 12.27
C GLY A 174 3.74 6.44 10.92
N GLY A 175 3.16 6.97 9.85
CA GLY A 175 3.78 6.96 8.53
C GLY A 175 3.39 8.12 7.61
N TYR A 176 3.91 8.05 6.39
CA TYR A 176 3.65 8.98 5.30
C TYR A 176 3.51 8.23 3.97
N CYS A 177 2.81 8.84 3.02
CA CYS A 177 2.41 8.24 1.76
C CYS A 177 2.72 9.22 0.62
N PRO A 178 3.90 9.07 -0.03
CA PRO A 178 4.22 9.82 -1.25
C PRO A 178 3.22 9.51 -2.39
N PRO A 179 3.20 10.32 -3.47
CA PRO A 179 2.42 9.99 -4.65
C PRO A 179 2.71 8.57 -5.14
N GLY A 180 1.66 7.82 -5.44
CA GLY A 180 1.81 6.43 -5.90
C GLY A 180 2.00 5.39 -4.79
N SER A 181 1.80 5.75 -3.53
CA SER A 181 1.90 4.80 -2.42
C SER A 181 0.85 3.68 -2.52
N ALA A 182 1.32 2.44 -2.61
CA ALA A 182 0.45 1.26 -2.42
C ALA A 182 0.17 0.97 -0.93
N TYR A 183 1.11 1.37 -0.07
CA TYR A 183 1.07 1.22 1.38
C TYR A 183 1.72 2.44 2.05
N PRO A 184 1.38 2.74 3.32
CA PRO A 184 2.10 3.73 4.11
C PRO A 184 3.57 3.37 4.31
N VAL A 185 4.43 4.36 4.17
CA VAL A 185 5.85 4.26 4.53
C VAL A 185 5.99 4.61 6.02
N PRO A 186 6.57 3.73 6.85
CA PRO A 186 6.72 4.01 8.28
C PRO A 186 7.65 5.20 8.51
N CYS A 187 7.35 6.02 9.52
CA CYS A 187 8.28 7.02 9.99
C CYS A 187 9.59 6.33 10.45
N PRO A 188 10.77 6.91 10.12
CA PRO A 188 12.06 6.39 10.56
C PRO A 188 12.20 6.28 12.09
N ASN A 189 13.18 5.50 12.55
CA ASN A 189 13.53 5.44 13.97
C ASN A 189 13.82 6.84 14.53
N ALA A 190 13.43 7.08 15.79
CA ALA A 190 13.55 8.37 16.46
C ALA A 190 12.75 9.52 15.82
N THR A 191 11.78 9.20 14.96
CA THR A 191 10.77 10.14 14.47
C THR A 191 9.37 9.60 14.72
N VAL A 192 8.38 10.48 14.81
CA VAL A 192 6.99 10.10 15.10
C VAL A 192 6.00 11.01 14.38
N ARG A 193 4.83 10.45 14.06
CA ARG A 193 3.70 11.21 13.53
C ARG A 193 2.39 10.68 14.10
N ALA A 194 1.73 11.46 14.94
CA ALA A 194 0.45 11.08 15.54
C ALA A 194 -0.77 11.40 14.65
N LEU A 195 -0.60 12.28 13.66
CA LEU A 195 -1.68 12.70 12.75
C LEU A 195 -1.81 11.75 11.55
N PRO A 196 -2.97 11.70 10.86
CA PRO A 196 -3.14 11.05 9.55
C PRO A 196 -2.75 11.99 8.38
N TYR A 197 -2.76 11.48 7.15
CA TYR A 197 -2.43 12.22 5.91
C TYR A 197 -0.96 12.63 5.74
N GLY A 198 -0.01 11.88 6.30
CA GLY A 198 1.42 12.12 6.05
C GLY A 198 1.71 11.92 4.57
N ALA A 199 2.39 12.86 3.93
CA ALA A 199 2.68 12.84 2.50
C ALA A 199 4.17 12.62 2.21
N THR A 200 5.03 13.11 3.09
CA THR A 200 6.48 13.16 2.90
C THR A 200 7.21 12.73 4.17
N PRO A 201 8.49 12.33 4.09
CA PRO A 201 9.27 11.99 5.28
C PRO A 201 9.40 13.17 6.26
N ASN A 202 9.28 14.42 5.79
CA ASN A 202 9.35 15.61 6.63
C ASN A 202 8.09 15.80 7.50
N ASP A 203 7.01 15.08 7.21
CA ASP A 203 5.83 15.06 8.07
C ASP A 203 6.04 14.22 9.34
N CYS A 204 7.12 13.42 9.40
CA CYS A 204 7.57 12.74 10.61
C CYS A 204 8.37 13.74 11.46
N GLY A 205 7.81 14.11 12.61
CA GLY A 205 8.47 15.01 13.56
C GLY A 205 9.55 14.28 14.37
N PRO A 206 10.47 15.02 15.01
CA PRO A 206 11.45 14.41 15.92
C PRO A 206 10.74 13.72 17.09
N CYS A 207 11.31 12.61 17.57
CA CYS A 207 10.81 11.96 18.78
C CYS A 207 10.95 12.90 19.98
N PRO A 208 9.90 13.10 20.80
CA PRO A 208 9.99 13.97 21.97
C PRO A 208 11.06 13.53 22.97
N ALA A 209 11.76 14.50 23.58
CA ALA A 209 12.73 14.25 24.63
C ALA A 209 12.10 13.45 25.81
N GLY A 210 12.83 12.46 26.31
CA GLY A 210 12.34 11.55 27.36
C GLY A 210 11.47 10.40 26.84
N TYR A 211 11.33 10.25 25.52
CA TYR A 211 10.60 9.15 24.88
C TYR A 211 11.44 8.44 23.82
N THR A 212 10.98 7.26 23.42
CA THR A 212 11.54 6.45 22.35
C THR A 212 10.46 6.23 21.30
N CYS A 213 10.83 6.39 20.02
CA CYS A 213 9.91 6.25 18.91
C CYS A 213 10.41 5.13 18.00
N ALA A 214 9.71 4.00 18.03
CA ALA A 214 9.98 2.88 17.13
C ALA A 214 9.47 3.21 15.71
N PRO A 215 10.12 2.70 14.66
CA PRO A 215 9.67 2.93 13.29
C PRO A 215 8.20 2.56 13.10
N GLY A 216 7.43 3.44 12.47
CA GLY A 216 6.02 3.19 12.19
C GLY A 216 5.06 3.31 13.39
N ASN A 217 5.56 3.53 14.61
CA ASN A 217 4.70 3.64 15.79
C ASN A 217 4.24 5.10 15.99
N PRO A 218 2.92 5.38 15.95
CA PRO A 218 2.41 6.74 16.21
C PRO A 218 2.46 7.16 17.68
N VAL A 219 2.70 6.22 18.60
CA VAL A 219 2.70 6.44 20.05
C VAL A 219 4.13 6.30 20.58
N PRO A 220 4.76 7.40 21.04
CA PRO A 220 6.05 7.33 21.71
C PRO A 220 5.98 6.48 22.98
N ALA A 221 6.97 5.61 23.18
CA ALA A 221 7.13 4.84 24.41
C ALA A 221 8.02 5.62 25.40
N THR A 222 7.78 5.48 26.70
CA THR A 222 8.58 6.15 27.73
C THR A 222 10.05 5.72 27.69
N CYS A 223 10.97 6.65 27.89
CA CYS A 223 12.38 6.31 28.09
C CYS A 223 12.54 5.58 29.43
N ASN A 224 12.91 4.30 29.37
CA ASN A 224 13.04 3.46 30.57
C ASN A 224 14.33 3.78 31.35
N ALA A 225 14.36 3.36 32.61
CA ALA A 225 15.51 3.47 33.50
C ALA A 225 16.79 2.86 32.88
N GLY A 226 17.94 3.37 33.30
CA GLY A 226 19.27 3.02 32.79
C GLY A 226 19.68 3.82 31.55
N LYS A 227 18.78 4.64 30.98
CA LYS A 227 19.01 5.37 29.74
C LYS A 227 18.56 6.82 29.85
N TYR A 228 18.99 7.62 28.87
CA TYR A 228 18.41 8.93 28.56
C TYR A 228 18.08 9.00 27.07
N CYS A 229 17.07 9.79 26.72
CA CYS A 229 16.51 9.86 25.38
C CYS A 229 16.42 11.33 24.92
N PRO A 230 17.44 11.82 24.21
CA PRO A 230 17.42 13.16 23.62
C PRO A 230 16.36 13.29 22.53
N GLU A 231 15.93 14.51 22.23
CA GLU A 231 14.97 14.77 21.15
C GLU A 231 15.52 14.29 19.80
N GLY A 232 14.70 13.58 19.03
CA GLY A 232 15.05 13.12 17.68
C GLY A 232 16.19 12.09 17.64
N GLN A 233 16.56 11.49 18.78
CA GLN A 233 17.64 10.50 18.87
C GLN A 233 17.17 9.17 19.45
N PRO A 234 17.85 8.06 19.13
CA PRO A 234 17.59 6.78 19.80
C PRO A 234 17.97 6.87 21.28
N ALA A 235 17.41 5.96 22.10
CA ALA A 235 17.78 5.85 23.51
C ALA A 235 19.27 5.57 23.68
N ILE A 236 19.93 6.32 24.58
CA ILE A 236 21.34 6.19 24.87
C ILE A 236 21.51 5.60 26.27
N ASP A 237 22.27 4.52 26.38
CA ASP A 237 22.57 3.90 27.66
C ASP A 237 23.42 4.83 28.52
N CYS A 238 23.12 4.92 29.81
CA CYS A 238 24.01 5.60 30.75
C CYS A 238 25.38 4.88 30.77
N PRO A 239 26.49 5.62 30.67
CA PRO A 239 27.83 5.05 30.58
C PRO A 239 28.27 4.36 31.89
N ARG A 240 29.32 3.55 31.82
CA ARG A 240 29.97 2.98 33.02
C ARG A 240 30.32 4.09 34.02
N GLY A 241 30.26 3.77 35.31
CA GLY A 241 30.43 4.74 36.39
C GLY A 241 29.15 5.51 36.73
N THR A 242 28.08 5.35 35.95
CA THR A 242 26.79 6.01 36.17
C THR A 242 25.62 5.03 36.19
N TYR A 243 24.50 5.46 36.74
CA TYR A 243 23.23 4.73 36.77
C TYR A 243 22.05 5.69 36.62
N GLN A 244 20.89 5.17 36.22
CA GLN A 244 19.66 5.95 36.14
C GLN A 244 18.46 5.14 36.64
N PRO A 245 17.91 5.44 37.82
CA PRO A 245 16.74 4.72 38.34
C PRO A 245 15.40 5.28 37.81
N ALA A 246 15.36 6.53 37.33
CA ALA A 246 14.14 7.18 36.89
C ALA A 246 13.84 6.92 35.40
N ILE A 247 12.57 7.11 35.03
CA ILE A 247 12.11 7.10 33.63
C ILE A 247 12.03 8.53 33.08
N ILE A 248 11.85 8.67 31.76
CA ILE A 248 11.61 9.95 31.06
C ILE A 248 12.79 10.92 31.26
N LYS A 249 14.01 10.39 31.10
CA LYS A 249 15.24 11.17 31.14
C LYS A 249 15.71 11.50 29.75
N SER A 250 16.34 12.66 29.58
CA SER A 250 16.54 13.24 28.24
C SER A 250 17.94 13.74 27.96
N ILE A 251 18.73 14.00 29.01
CA ILE A 251 20.08 14.57 28.87
C ILE A 251 21.12 13.68 29.56
N PRO A 252 22.38 13.70 29.13
CA PRO A 252 23.43 12.87 29.73
C PRO A 252 23.66 13.18 31.22
N GLU A 253 23.42 14.42 31.65
CA GLU A 253 23.53 14.84 33.06
C GLU A 253 22.46 14.20 33.97
N ASP A 254 21.41 13.60 33.39
CA ASP A 254 20.47 12.81 34.16
C ASP A 254 21.14 11.55 34.73
N CYS A 255 22.16 10.99 34.06
CA CYS A 255 22.87 9.81 34.52
C CYS A 255 23.66 10.13 35.81
N LEU A 256 23.22 9.54 36.91
CA LEU A 256 23.78 9.78 38.23
C LEU A 256 25.09 9.02 38.40
N ASN A 257 26.13 9.67 38.91
CA ASN A 257 27.37 8.97 39.26
C ASN A 257 27.10 7.90 40.32
N CYS A 258 27.76 6.75 40.19
CA CYS A 258 27.63 5.69 41.18
C CYS A 258 28.22 6.14 42.52
N PRO A 259 27.46 6.04 43.62
CA PRO A 259 27.84 6.64 44.88
C PRO A 259 29.09 5.97 45.46
N PRO A 260 29.88 6.71 46.29
CA PRO A 260 30.99 6.13 47.02
C PRO A 260 30.59 4.86 47.77
N GLY A 261 31.45 3.84 47.72
CA GLY A 261 31.17 2.51 48.27
C GLY A 261 30.54 1.54 47.27
N TYR A 262 30.23 1.99 46.05
CA TYR A 262 29.71 1.16 44.97
C TYR A 262 30.49 1.42 43.68
N PHE A 263 30.47 0.45 42.77
CA PHE A 263 31.08 0.58 41.44
C PHE A 263 30.07 0.23 40.35
N CYS A 264 30.28 0.72 39.14
CA CYS A 264 29.36 0.52 38.03
C CYS A 264 30.13 0.16 36.75
N ASN A 265 30.33 -1.13 36.53
CA ASN A 265 31.17 -1.67 35.46
C ASN A 265 30.42 -1.97 34.15
N SER A 266 29.10 -1.75 34.11
CA SER A 266 28.25 -1.96 32.95
C SER A 266 27.58 -0.67 32.53
N THR A 267 27.14 -0.60 31.27
CA THR A 267 26.20 0.43 30.83
C THR A 267 24.77 0.07 31.25
N ALA A 268 23.87 1.04 31.15
CA ALA A 268 22.43 0.87 31.40
C ALA A 268 22.06 0.38 32.81
N ILE A 269 22.88 0.71 33.82
CA ILE A 269 22.60 0.33 35.21
C ILE A 269 21.40 1.12 35.73
N ILE A 270 20.37 0.40 36.21
CA ILE A 270 19.17 1.01 36.83
C ILE A 270 19.30 1.17 38.35
N SER A 271 20.14 0.33 38.97
CA SER A 271 20.36 0.31 40.41
C SER A 271 21.79 -0.11 40.73
N PHE A 272 22.49 0.71 41.51
CA PHE A 272 23.87 0.45 41.93
C PHE A 272 23.96 -0.55 43.10
N THR A 273 22.85 -0.88 43.77
CA THR A 273 22.87 -1.66 45.03
C THR A 273 23.42 -3.08 44.88
N HIS A 274 23.42 -3.62 43.67
CA HIS A 274 23.97 -4.93 43.35
C HIS A 274 25.49 -4.93 43.17
N TRP A 275 26.13 -3.76 43.20
CA TRP A 275 27.54 -3.57 42.91
C TRP A 275 28.31 -2.92 44.07
N PRO A 276 28.24 -3.48 45.29
CA PRO A 276 28.99 -2.95 46.43
C PRO A 276 30.49 -3.14 46.21
N CYS A 277 31.29 -2.20 46.68
CA CYS A 277 32.74 -2.29 46.55
C CYS A 277 33.29 -3.56 47.24
N PRO A 278 34.04 -4.42 46.54
CA PRO A 278 34.49 -5.71 47.07
C PRO A 278 35.53 -5.52 48.19
N THR A 279 35.74 -6.57 48.98
CA THR A 279 36.73 -6.56 50.06
C THR A 279 38.15 -6.37 49.52
N GLY A 280 38.99 -5.69 50.29
CA GLY A 280 40.34 -5.31 49.89
C GLY A 280 40.42 -4.16 48.88
N GLN A 281 39.29 -3.56 48.49
CA GLN A 281 39.20 -2.48 47.50
C GLN A 281 38.29 -1.36 48.03
N PHE A 282 38.42 -0.15 47.48
CA PHE A 282 37.57 1.02 47.76
C PHE A 282 37.09 1.68 46.46
N CYS A 283 35.93 2.34 46.53
CA CYS A 283 35.23 2.88 45.38
C CYS A 283 34.82 4.32 45.66
N LEU A 284 35.39 5.26 44.90
CA LEU A 284 35.05 6.68 44.91
C LEU A 284 33.77 6.95 44.09
N ASN A 285 33.30 8.20 44.08
CA ASN A 285 32.17 8.61 43.25
C ASN A 285 32.44 8.37 41.76
N GLY A 286 31.54 7.69 41.06
CA GLY A 286 31.67 7.39 39.63
C GLY A 286 32.67 6.27 39.28
N THR A 287 33.05 5.43 40.25
CA THR A 287 34.03 4.36 40.02
C THR A 287 33.49 3.30 39.06
N THR A 288 34.22 3.01 37.98
CA THR A 288 33.90 1.92 37.05
C THR A 288 34.43 0.58 37.52
N ASP A 289 35.64 0.58 38.07
CA ASP A 289 36.39 -0.60 38.49
C ASP A 289 37.00 -0.30 39.87
N PRO A 290 36.76 -1.16 40.88
CA PRO A 290 37.20 -0.86 42.25
C PRO A 290 38.73 -0.72 42.38
N ILE A 291 39.15 0.13 43.31
CA ILE A 291 40.56 0.50 43.49
C ILE A 291 41.14 -0.32 44.66
N PRO A 292 42.26 -1.03 44.51
CA PRO A 292 42.85 -1.80 45.60
C PRO A 292 43.29 -0.90 46.77
N CYS A 293 43.09 -1.40 47.99
CA CYS A 293 43.64 -0.77 49.19
C CYS A 293 45.18 -0.70 49.09
N PRO A 294 45.83 0.36 49.60
CA PRO A 294 47.28 0.46 49.62
C PRO A 294 47.93 -0.70 50.39
N GLY A 295 49.11 -1.14 49.96
CA GLY A 295 49.86 -2.18 50.66
C GLY A 295 50.08 -1.85 52.14
N GLY A 296 49.95 -2.87 53.00
CA GLY A 296 49.97 -2.69 54.46
C GLY A 296 48.62 -2.30 55.08
N THR A 297 47.54 -2.23 54.28
CA THR A 297 46.17 -2.04 54.75
C THR A 297 45.25 -3.18 54.31
N PHE A 298 44.11 -3.37 54.99
CA PHE A 298 43.11 -4.38 54.67
C PHE A 298 41.69 -3.87 54.86
N ARG A 299 40.74 -4.46 54.13
CA ARG A 299 39.30 -4.24 54.30
C ARG A 299 38.58 -5.57 54.19
N ASN A 300 37.90 -5.99 55.26
CA ASN A 300 37.15 -7.26 55.32
C ASN A 300 35.63 -7.07 55.15
N LYS A 301 35.17 -5.84 54.91
CA LYS A 301 33.75 -5.51 54.68
C LYS A 301 33.57 -4.91 53.28
N LEU A 302 32.44 -5.23 52.67
CA LEU A 302 32.01 -4.60 51.42
C LEU A 302 31.75 -3.09 51.63
N GLY A 303 31.76 -2.35 50.53
CA GLY A 303 31.29 -0.96 50.51
C GLY A 303 32.27 0.07 51.06
N ALA A 304 33.58 -0.11 50.87
CA ALA A 304 34.56 0.94 51.18
C ALA A 304 34.39 2.14 50.25
N ALA A 305 34.14 3.32 50.81
CA ALA A 305 33.83 4.55 50.09
C ALA A 305 35.05 5.44 49.82
N SER A 306 36.16 5.21 50.53
CA SER A 306 37.40 5.96 50.34
C SER A 306 38.62 5.15 50.79
N GLN A 307 39.83 5.64 50.54
CA GLN A 307 41.04 5.02 51.07
C GLN A 307 41.06 4.96 52.60
N GLY A 308 40.39 5.89 53.29
CA GLY A 308 40.28 5.90 54.76
C GLY A 308 39.51 4.71 55.34
N ASP A 309 38.78 3.97 54.48
CA ASP A 309 38.10 2.74 54.85
C ASP A 309 39.04 1.53 54.94
N CYS A 310 40.28 1.64 54.44
CA CYS A 310 41.29 0.60 54.52
C CYS A 310 42.01 0.66 55.88
N TYR A 311 41.89 -0.40 56.68
CA TYR A 311 42.46 -0.47 58.03
C TYR A 311 43.92 -0.91 58.00
N THR A 312 44.77 -0.38 58.87
CA THR A 312 46.17 -0.83 58.98
C THR A 312 46.24 -2.30 59.37
N CYS A 313 47.15 -3.05 58.74
CA CYS A 313 47.31 -4.47 59.02
C CYS A 313 47.67 -4.70 60.51
N PRO A 314 47.01 -5.64 61.21
CA PRO A 314 47.30 -5.88 62.63
C PRO A 314 48.73 -6.39 62.83
N PRO A 315 49.36 -6.10 63.98
CA PRO A 315 50.70 -6.62 64.29
C PRO A 315 50.72 -8.15 64.23
N GLY A 316 51.79 -8.71 63.65
CA GLY A 316 51.94 -10.15 63.44
C GLY A 316 51.20 -10.72 62.22
N ARG A 317 50.59 -9.87 61.37
CA ARG A 317 49.97 -10.27 60.09
C ARG A 317 50.59 -9.50 58.91
N TYR A 318 50.46 -10.04 57.71
CA TYR A 318 50.89 -9.40 56.45
C TYR A 318 49.68 -9.17 55.55
N CYS A 319 49.60 -7.98 54.97
CA CYS A 319 48.56 -7.55 54.03
C CYS A 319 49.28 -7.06 52.75
N PRO A 320 49.19 -7.81 51.63
CA PRO A 320 49.88 -7.48 50.38
C PRO A 320 49.36 -6.19 49.74
#